data_AF-A0AAV2HIB9-F1
#
_entry.id   AF-A0AAV2HIB9-F1
#
_cell.length_a   1.000
_cell.length_b   1.000
_cell.length_c   1.000
_cell.angle_alpha   90.00
_cell.angle_beta   90.00
_cell.angle_gamma   90.00
#
_symmetry.space_group_name_H-M   'P 1'
#
loop_
_entity.id
_entity.type
_entity.pdbx_description
1 polymer ?
#
loop_
_entity_poly.entity_id
_entity_poly.type
_entity_poly.pdbx_seq_one_letter_code
_entity_poly.pdbx_strand_id
1 'polypeptide(L)'
;DDPQLRGLAYTQLIVMFNKFSKTKHARWFQGLNGNDLFERALEEASDNPTVLCHCSKYFLNSGEVDKAIELIEKSLSFRSNSIAFHYLGMCYEIKAEKAAKVAIPLNDQRCKQNNIDKSRRPTRGEANHSQLNVNKETYDPSLVSRHNSVVNSNNQNCRFVKKSAANYEEAIKFSKKGNIPSILSLGKLYKKTDRFKKALQQFRQIINLKETKMSYLVTFITAYEEAGLCLLELSD
;
A
#
# COMPACT_ATOMS: atom_id res chain seq x y z
N ASP A 1 -26.89 -20.33 -18.43
CA ASP A 1 -26.49 -18.92 -18.55
C ASP A 1 -26.88 -18.14 -17.31
N ASP A 2 -25.93 -17.98 -16.39
CA ASP A 2 -26.10 -17.21 -15.17
C ASP A 2 -25.34 -15.87 -15.31
N PRO A 3 -26.05 -14.72 -15.32
CA PRO A 3 -25.43 -13.39 -15.39
C PRO A 3 -24.41 -13.13 -14.28
N GLN A 4 -24.65 -13.64 -13.07
CA GLN A 4 -23.71 -13.46 -11.96
C GLN A 4 -22.40 -14.20 -12.21
N LEU A 5 -22.48 -15.40 -12.80
CA LEU A 5 -21.30 -16.19 -13.14
C LEU A 5 -20.50 -15.51 -14.28
N ARG A 6 -21.18 -14.92 -15.26
CA ARG A 6 -20.52 -14.13 -16.32
C ARG A 6 -19.84 -12.89 -15.75
N GLY A 7 -20.51 -12.13 -14.89
CA GLY A 7 -19.92 -10.99 -14.18
C GLY A 7 -18.65 -11.38 -13.42
N LEU A 8 -18.69 -12.49 -12.67
CA LEU A 8 -17.52 -13.02 -11.97
C LEU A 8 -16.39 -13.42 -12.92
N ALA A 9 -16.71 -14.08 -14.04
CA ALA A 9 -15.71 -14.45 -15.05
C ALA A 9 -15.02 -13.21 -15.64
N TYR A 10 -15.77 -12.15 -15.96
CA TYR A 10 -15.19 -10.87 -16.39
C TYR A 10 -14.27 -10.27 -15.32
N THR A 11 -14.66 -10.30 -14.04
CA THR A 11 -13.77 -9.79 -12.99
C THR A 11 -12.48 -10.60 -12.83
N GLN A 12 -12.53 -11.92 -13.02
CA GLN A 12 -11.31 -12.74 -13.02
C GLN A 12 -10.40 -12.39 -14.20
N LEU A 13 -10.98 -12.15 -15.39
CA LEU A 13 -10.23 -11.66 -16.55
C LEU A 13 -9.58 -10.30 -16.27
N ILE A 14 -10.27 -9.36 -15.60
CA ILE A 14 -9.70 -8.07 -15.20
C ILE A 14 -8.51 -8.26 -14.25
N VAL A 15 -8.65 -9.15 -13.26
CA VAL A 15 -7.57 -9.45 -12.31
C VAL A 15 -6.35 -10.04 -13.03
N MET A 16 -6.58 -10.97 -13.97
CA MET A 16 -5.51 -11.55 -14.78
C MET A 16 -4.87 -10.51 -15.71
N PHE A 17 -5.69 -9.68 -16.38
CA PHE A 17 -5.24 -8.59 -17.23
C PHE A 17 -4.32 -7.64 -16.46
N ASN A 18 -4.72 -7.18 -15.28
CA ASN A 18 -3.89 -6.31 -14.44
C ASN A 18 -2.58 -6.97 -14.00
N LYS A 19 -2.58 -8.29 -13.75
CA LYS A 19 -1.40 -9.02 -13.30
C LYS A 19 -0.41 -9.31 -14.45
N PHE A 20 -0.92 -9.64 -15.63
CA PHE A 20 -0.13 -10.19 -16.72
C PHE A 20 0.09 -9.25 -17.91
N SER A 21 -0.64 -8.12 -17.99
CA SER A 21 -0.50 -7.11 -19.06
C SER A 21 0.91 -6.57 -19.25
N LYS A 22 1.74 -6.57 -18.19
CA LYS A 22 3.14 -6.11 -18.23
C LYS A 22 4.18 -7.24 -18.29
N THR A 23 3.74 -8.48 -18.54
CA THR A 23 4.60 -9.67 -18.53
C THR A 23 4.75 -10.24 -19.93
N LYS A 24 5.59 -11.28 -20.08
CA LYS A 24 5.70 -12.06 -21.33
C LYS A 24 4.36 -12.65 -21.81
N HIS A 25 3.36 -12.73 -20.93
CA HIS A 25 2.01 -13.22 -21.23
C HIS A 25 1.04 -12.13 -21.71
N ALA A 26 1.50 -10.88 -21.89
CA ALA A 26 0.67 -9.79 -22.40
C ALA A 26 0.01 -10.11 -23.76
N ARG A 27 0.64 -10.97 -24.57
CA ARG A 27 0.11 -11.45 -25.85
C ARG A 27 -1.27 -12.10 -25.72
N TRP A 28 -1.57 -12.77 -24.61
CA TRP A 28 -2.87 -13.43 -24.39
C TRP A 28 -4.01 -12.44 -24.15
N PHE A 29 -3.68 -11.18 -23.88
CA PHE A 29 -4.63 -10.10 -23.63
C PHE A 29 -4.60 -9.04 -24.73
N GLN A 30 -3.96 -9.33 -25.87
CA GLN A 30 -3.96 -8.43 -27.02
C GLN A 30 -5.39 -8.23 -27.53
N GLY A 31 -5.79 -6.97 -27.71
CA GLY A 31 -7.13 -6.59 -28.14
C GLY A 31 -8.18 -6.54 -27.01
N LEU A 32 -7.81 -6.85 -25.76
CA LEU A 32 -8.67 -6.64 -24.61
C LEU A 32 -8.38 -5.28 -23.97
N ASN A 33 -9.44 -4.52 -23.73
CA ASN A 33 -9.40 -3.30 -22.96
C ASN A 33 -9.96 -3.54 -21.56
N GLY A 34 -9.28 -3.02 -20.54
CA GLY A 34 -9.70 -3.17 -19.15
C GLY A 34 -11.05 -2.49 -18.86
N ASN A 35 -11.32 -1.37 -19.53
CA ASN A 35 -12.59 -0.64 -19.41
C ASN A 35 -13.75 -1.47 -19.97
N ASP A 36 -13.60 -2.03 -21.18
CA ASP A 36 -14.65 -2.85 -21.80
C ASP A 36 -14.99 -4.09 -20.97
N LEU A 37 -13.96 -4.75 -20.39
CA LEU A 37 -14.17 -5.90 -19.50
C LEU A 37 -14.90 -5.51 -18.21
N PHE A 38 -14.59 -4.33 -17.68
CA PHE A 38 -15.24 -3.77 -16.50
C PHE A 38 -16.70 -3.40 -16.78
N GLU A 39 -16.99 -2.74 -17.90
CA GLU A 39 -18.35 -2.35 -18.27
C GLU A 39 -19.24 -3.59 -18.40
N ARG A 40 -18.76 -4.63 -19.09
CA ARG A 40 -19.46 -5.91 -19.20
C ARG A 40 -19.66 -6.61 -17.85
N ALA A 41 -18.69 -6.51 -16.94
CA ALA A 41 -18.83 -7.07 -15.60
C ALA A 41 -19.96 -6.39 -14.82
N LEU A 42 -20.10 -5.07 -14.96
CA LEU A 42 -21.18 -4.31 -14.31
C LEU A 42 -22.53 -4.52 -15.00
N GLU A 43 -22.58 -4.61 -16.33
CA GLU A 43 -23.83 -4.89 -17.06
C GLU A 43 -24.45 -6.23 -16.63
N GLU A 44 -23.62 -7.26 -16.47
CA GLU A 44 -24.07 -8.60 -16.12
C GLU A 44 -24.42 -8.75 -14.63
N ALA A 45 -23.71 -8.06 -13.74
CA ALA A 45 -23.81 -8.29 -12.30
C ALA A 45 -23.57 -7.03 -11.44
N SER A 46 -24.31 -5.95 -11.73
CA SER A 46 -24.18 -4.67 -11.00
C SER A 46 -24.61 -4.69 -9.52
N ASP A 47 -25.30 -5.75 -9.11
CA ASP A 47 -25.81 -5.99 -7.76
C ASP A 47 -24.92 -6.96 -6.96
N ASN A 48 -23.95 -7.62 -7.61
CA ASN A 48 -23.08 -8.59 -6.95
C ASN A 48 -21.96 -7.88 -6.18
N PRO A 49 -21.90 -8.02 -4.84
CA PRO A 49 -20.92 -7.33 -4.01
C PRO A 49 -19.46 -7.66 -4.38
N THR A 50 -19.19 -8.91 -4.77
CA THR A 50 -17.86 -9.38 -5.16
C THR A 50 -17.42 -8.76 -6.48
N VAL A 51 -18.34 -8.67 -7.44
CA VAL A 51 -18.08 -8.02 -8.74
C VAL A 51 -17.76 -6.54 -8.52
N LEU A 52 -18.57 -5.84 -7.73
CA LEU A 52 -18.36 -4.44 -7.37
C LEU A 52 -16.99 -4.22 -6.68
N CYS A 53 -16.56 -5.11 -5.78
CA CYS A 53 -15.25 -5.03 -5.13
C CYS A 53 -14.07 -5.27 -6.08
N HIS A 54 -14.18 -6.20 -7.03
CA HIS A 54 -13.12 -6.41 -8.02
C HIS A 54 -13.03 -5.25 -9.02
N CYS A 55 -14.19 -4.72 -9.42
CA CYS A 55 -14.35 -3.53 -10.22
C CYS A 55 -13.73 -2.29 -9.54
N SER A 56 -13.96 -2.09 -8.24
CA SER A 56 -13.35 -0.99 -7.50
C SER A 56 -11.82 -1.10 -7.41
N LYS A 57 -11.28 -2.34 -7.30
CA LYS A 57 -9.84 -2.58 -7.33
C LYS A 57 -9.20 -2.18 -8.67
N TYR A 58 -9.93 -2.33 -9.78
CA TYR A 58 -9.48 -1.84 -11.08
C TYR A 58 -9.30 -0.31 -11.06
N PHE A 59 -10.30 0.44 -10.60
CA PHE A 59 -10.19 1.91 -10.49
C PHE A 59 -9.12 2.37 -9.51
N LEU A 60 -8.88 1.63 -8.42
CA LEU A 60 -7.76 1.91 -7.54
C LEU A 60 -6.42 1.84 -8.28
N ASN A 61 -6.24 0.84 -9.15
CA ASN A 61 -5.04 0.71 -9.97
C ASN A 61 -4.95 1.78 -11.06
N SER A 62 -6.08 2.22 -11.61
CA SER A 62 -6.17 3.32 -12.58
C SER A 62 -6.00 4.71 -11.96
N GLY A 63 -6.06 4.81 -10.62
CA GLY A 63 -5.87 6.07 -9.87
C GLY A 63 -7.15 6.86 -9.59
N GLU A 64 -8.31 6.38 -10.06
CA GLU A 64 -9.65 6.95 -9.90
C GLU A 64 -10.27 6.54 -8.56
N VAL A 65 -9.69 7.05 -7.48
CA VAL A 65 -10.02 6.63 -6.11
C VAL A 65 -11.46 6.95 -5.71
N ASP A 66 -12.03 8.07 -6.20
CA ASP A 66 -13.40 8.47 -5.85
C ASP A 66 -14.44 7.49 -6.39
N LYS A 67 -14.33 7.11 -7.67
CA LYS A 67 -15.19 6.07 -8.28
C LYS A 67 -15.05 4.72 -7.58
N ALA A 68 -13.83 4.37 -7.15
CA ALA A 68 -13.61 3.16 -6.39
C ALA A 68 -14.39 3.17 -5.06
N ILE A 69 -14.43 4.30 -4.36
CA ILE A 69 -15.19 4.45 -3.11
C ILE A 69 -16.69 4.28 -3.37
N GLU A 70 -17.24 4.92 -4.40
CA GLU A 70 -18.66 4.81 -4.75
C GLU A 70 -19.08 3.36 -5.01
N LEU A 71 -18.27 2.61 -5.77
CA LEU A 71 -18.55 1.19 -6.03
C LEU A 71 -18.44 0.31 -4.78
N ILE A 72 -17.50 0.61 -3.87
CA ILE A 72 -17.35 -0.13 -2.62
C ILE A 72 -18.52 0.18 -1.68
N GLU A 73 -18.95 1.44 -1.59
CA GLU A 73 -20.13 1.84 -0.82
C GLU A 73 -21.41 1.18 -1.37
N LYS A 74 -21.54 1.12 -2.70
CA LYS A 74 -22.62 0.35 -3.36
C LYS A 74 -22.52 -1.15 -3.03
N SER A 75 -21.32 -1.74 -2.99
CA SER A 75 -21.13 -3.14 -2.59
C SER A 75 -21.58 -3.39 -1.14
N LEU A 76 -21.20 -2.47 -0.23
CA LEU A 76 -21.52 -2.53 1.18
C LEU A 76 -23.02 -2.39 1.47
N SER A 77 -23.77 -1.65 0.63
CA SER A 77 -25.23 -1.52 0.77
C SER A 77 -25.97 -2.82 0.43
N PHE A 78 -25.45 -3.63 -0.48
CA PHE A 78 -25.98 -4.97 -0.77
C PHE A 78 -25.56 -6.00 0.27
N ARG A 79 -24.25 -6.09 0.54
CA ARG A 79 -23.72 -7.04 1.53
C ARG A 79 -22.40 -6.55 2.11
N SER A 80 -22.40 -6.30 3.41
CA SER A 80 -21.16 -6.06 4.15
C SER A 80 -20.25 -7.29 4.06
N ASN A 81 -18.99 -7.07 3.68
CA ASN A 81 -17.99 -8.12 3.60
C ASN A 81 -16.61 -7.55 3.99
N SER A 82 -15.70 -8.42 4.45
CA SER A 82 -14.38 -7.98 4.93
C SER A 82 -13.48 -7.44 3.81
N ILE A 83 -13.71 -7.85 2.55
CA ILE A 83 -12.91 -7.42 1.39
C ILE A 83 -13.26 -5.97 1.01
N ALA A 84 -14.53 -5.61 1.08
CA ALA A 84 -15.05 -4.28 0.79
C ALA A 84 -14.47 -3.27 1.78
N PHE A 85 -14.53 -3.56 3.09
CA PHE A 85 -13.90 -2.73 4.12
C PHE A 85 -12.38 -2.60 3.90
N HIS A 86 -11.70 -3.68 3.51
CA HIS A 86 -10.27 -3.62 3.18
C HIS A 86 -9.99 -2.65 2.01
N TYR A 87 -10.73 -2.75 0.91
CA TYR A 87 -10.56 -1.85 -0.23
C TYR A 87 -10.93 -0.41 0.09
N LEU A 88 -11.93 -0.18 0.95
CA LEU A 88 -12.27 1.16 1.43
C LEU A 88 -11.12 1.76 2.25
N GLY A 89 -10.47 0.93 3.09
CA GLY A 89 -9.25 1.28 3.81
C GLY A 89 -8.13 1.74 2.88
N MET A 90 -7.89 0.98 1.80
CA MET A 90 -6.90 1.33 0.77
C MET A 90 -7.23 2.64 0.05
N CYS A 91 -8.51 2.88 -0.28
CA CYS A 91 -8.93 4.13 -0.92
C CYS A 91 -8.59 5.35 -0.06
N TYR A 92 -8.90 5.28 1.24
CA TYR A 92 -8.60 6.37 2.16
C TYR A 92 -7.10 6.53 2.43
N GLU A 93 -6.32 5.46 2.40
CA GLU A 93 -4.86 5.53 2.47
C GLU A 93 -4.28 6.30 1.27
N ILE A 94 -4.73 5.99 0.05
CA ILE A 94 -4.29 6.71 -1.16
C ILE A 94 -4.72 8.19 -1.09
N LYS A 95 -5.93 8.49 -0.58
CA LYS A 95 -6.37 9.87 -0.36
C LYS A 95 -5.49 10.59 0.67
N ALA A 96 -5.09 9.92 1.74
CA ALA A 96 -4.16 10.48 2.73
C ALA A 96 -2.80 10.81 2.11
N GLU A 97 -2.24 9.89 1.30
CA GLU A 97 -0.98 10.10 0.60
C GLU A 97 -1.05 11.25 -0.42
N LYS A 98 -2.12 11.33 -1.21
CA LYS A 98 -2.35 12.45 -2.14
C LYS A 98 -2.46 13.78 -1.38
N ALA A 99 -3.22 13.81 -0.28
CA ALA A 99 -3.35 15.01 0.56
C ALA A 99 -2.01 15.41 1.20
N ALA A 100 -1.19 14.45 1.62
CA ALA A 100 0.15 14.71 2.16
C ALA A 100 1.06 15.32 1.08
N LYS A 101 1.06 14.78 -0.15
CA LYS A 101 1.84 15.32 -1.27
C LYS A 101 1.43 16.74 -1.65
N VAL A 102 0.13 17.05 -1.62
CA VAL A 102 -0.40 18.39 -1.88
C VAL A 102 -0.06 19.38 -0.75
N ALA A 103 0.17 18.90 0.47
CA ALA A 103 0.61 19.75 1.58
C ALA A 103 2.11 20.09 1.53
N ILE A 104 2.91 19.35 0.76
CA ILE A 104 4.38 19.48 0.69
C ILE A 104 4.91 20.58 -0.30
N PRO A 105 4.17 21.22 -1.23
CA PRO A 105 4.74 22.28 -2.07
C PRO A 105 4.28 23.69 -1.65
N LEU A 106 5.14 24.44 -0.94
CA LEU A 106 5.24 25.92 -0.97
C LEU A 106 6.40 26.47 -0.11
N ASN A 107 7.05 25.67 0.75
CA ASN A 107 8.10 26.19 1.64
C ASN A 107 9.55 26.02 1.12
N ASP A 108 9.77 25.29 0.02
CA ASP A 108 11.12 25.01 -0.51
C ASP A 108 11.64 26.06 -1.52
N GLN A 109 10.79 26.99 -1.98
CA GLN A 109 11.24 28.11 -2.83
C GLN A 109 11.75 29.33 -2.05
N ARG A 110 11.55 29.38 -0.72
CA ARG A 110 12.02 30.52 0.10
C ARG A 110 13.45 30.36 0.63
N CYS A 111 14.00 29.14 0.62
CA CYS A 111 15.35 28.86 1.13
C CYS A 111 16.47 28.93 0.08
N LYS A 112 16.15 29.18 -1.21
CA LYS A 112 17.18 29.26 -2.27
C LYS A 112 17.60 30.69 -2.66
N GLN A 113 17.06 31.74 -2.03
CA GLN A 113 17.42 33.12 -2.41
C GLN A 113 18.57 33.75 -1.59
N ASN A 114 18.98 33.17 -0.46
CA ASN A 114 20.05 33.76 0.36
C ASN A 114 21.12 32.72 0.69
N ASN A 115 22.15 32.64 -0.16
CA ASN A 115 23.55 32.47 0.26
C ASN A 115 24.45 32.55 -0.98
N ILE A 116 24.63 33.79 -1.43
CA ILE A 116 25.87 34.19 -2.08
C ILE A 116 26.90 34.37 -0.95
N ASP A 117 28.03 33.69 -1.11
CA ASP A 117 29.38 34.09 -0.67
C ASP A 117 30.10 33.31 0.46
N LYS A 118 31.40 33.14 0.20
CA LYS A 118 32.54 32.68 1.04
C LYS A 118 32.75 31.15 1.11
N SER A 119 33.47 30.53 0.17
CA SER A 119 34.92 30.59 -0.15
C SER A 119 35.84 29.77 0.79
N ARG A 120 36.75 29.02 0.16
CA ARG A 120 38.00 28.37 0.64
C ARG A 120 37.97 26.90 1.12
N ARG A 121 38.27 26.01 0.15
CA ARG A 121 39.24 24.89 0.26
C ARG A 121 40.68 25.46 0.33
N PRO A 122 41.79 24.75 0.72
CA PRO A 122 42.18 23.44 0.11
C PRO A 122 43.06 22.45 0.98
N THR A 123 42.93 21.12 0.81
CA THR A 123 43.81 20.10 0.12
C THR A 123 44.93 19.38 0.91
N ARG A 124 45.14 18.09 0.54
CA ARG A 124 46.40 17.26 0.44
C ARG A 124 46.55 16.15 1.51
N GLY A 125 47.02 14.91 1.28
CA GLY A 125 47.54 14.11 0.14
C GLY A 125 47.43 12.58 0.45
N GLU A 126 47.42 11.69 -0.56
CA GLU A 126 48.43 10.62 -0.88
C GLU A 126 48.66 9.56 0.24
N ALA A 127 48.76 8.23 0.08
CA ALA A 127 49.00 7.30 -1.03
C ALA A 127 48.64 5.82 -0.64
N ASN A 128 48.85 4.90 -1.60
CA ASN A 128 48.49 3.48 -1.72
C ASN A 128 49.14 2.48 -0.71
N HIS A 129 48.49 1.33 -0.41
CA HIS A 129 48.81 -0.02 -0.95
C HIS A 129 48.23 -1.23 -0.14
N SER A 130 47.56 -2.12 -0.88
CA SER A 130 47.46 -3.60 -0.79
C SER A 130 46.92 -4.37 0.44
N GLN A 131 45.75 -4.97 0.19
CA GLN A 131 45.37 -6.41 0.26
C GLN A 131 45.08 -7.12 1.59
N LEU A 132 44.00 -7.92 1.48
CA LEU A 132 43.49 -9.01 2.33
C LEU A 132 42.68 -8.61 3.56
N ASN A 133 41.34 -8.66 3.44
CA ASN A 133 40.52 -9.50 4.32
C ASN A 133 39.05 -9.58 3.88
N VAL A 134 38.64 -10.81 3.58
CA VAL A 134 37.33 -11.46 3.79
C VAL A 134 36.12 -10.51 3.89
N ASN A 135 35.26 -10.57 2.86
CA ASN A 135 33.95 -9.94 2.77
C ASN A 135 33.09 -10.21 4.02
N LYS A 136 33.18 -9.32 5.01
CA LYS A 136 32.08 -9.01 5.91
C LYS A 136 31.23 -7.98 5.17
N GLU A 137 30.02 -8.36 4.78
CA GLU A 137 29.00 -7.39 4.40
C GLU A 137 28.74 -6.51 5.63
N THR A 138 29.48 -5.42 5.69
CA THR A 138 29.31 -4.32 6.64
C THR A 138 27.95 -3.69 6.36
N TYR A 139 26.97 -4.04 7.18
CA TYR A 139 25.78 -3.24 7.40
C TYR A 139 26.23 -1.82 7.72
N ASP A 140 25.91 -0.88 6.84
CA ASP A 140 26.21 0.54 6.98
C ASP A 140 25.02 1.23 7.68
N PRO A 141 25.12 1.58 8.97
CA PRO A 141 24.02 2.22 9.70
C PRO A 141 23.73 3.65 9.22
N SER A 142 24.55 4.21 8.32
CA SER A 142 24.40 5.58 7.83
C SER A 142 23.41 5.73 6.66
N LEU A 143 22.93 4.62 6.09
CA LEU A 143 21.86 4.62 5.08
C LEU A 143 20.44 4.65 5.67
N VAL A 144 20.31 4.52 7.00
CA VAL A 144 19.04 4.77 7.72
C VAL A 144 18.93 6.28 7.99
N SER A 145 18.90 7.10 6.94
CA SER A 145 18.77 8.54 7.10
C SER A 145 17.35 9.02 6.85
N ARG A 146 16.75 9.49 7.94
CA ARG A 146 15.76 10.58 8.03
C ARG A 146 14.47 10.38 7.23
N HIS A 147 13.52 9.69 7.84
CA HIS A 147 12.12 9.98 7.54
C HIS A 147 11.79 11.36 8.10
N ASN A 148 11.49 12.29 7.19
CA ASN A 148 10.78 13.52 7.52
C ASN A 148 9.53 13.12 8.31
N SER A 149 9.44 13.54 9.57
CA SER A 149 8.21 13.51 10.35
C SER A 149 7.20 14.50 9.75
N VAL A 150 6.65 14.17 8.58
CA VAL A 150 5.54 14.92 7.96
C VAL A 150 4.23 14.47 8.59
N VAL A 151 4.16 14.60 9.91
CA VAL A 151 2.88 14.85 10.59
C VAL A 151 2.83 16.35 10.90
N ASN A 152 3.10 17.18 9.88
CA ASN A 152 2.65 18.56 9.91
C ASN A 152 1.17 18.51 9.50
N SER A 153 0.33 18.61 10.53
CA SER A 153 -1.07 18.20 10.54
C SER A 153 -1.95 19.10 9.67
N ASN A 154 -2.05 18.76 8.39
CA ASN A 154 -3.20 19.18 7.60
C ASN A 154 -4.40 18.32 8.06
N ASN A 155 -5.45 18.94 8.62
CA ASN A 155 -6.60 18.28 9.27
C ASN A 155 -7.20 17.14 8.40
N GLN A 156 -7.18 17.33 7.08
CA GLN A 156 -7.69 16.38 6.10
C GLN A 156 -6.85 15.09 5.97
N ASN A 157 -5.52 15.16 6.09
CA ASN A 157 -4.66 13.97 6.10
C ASN A 157 -4.94 13.12 7.35
N CYS A 158 -4.97 13.75 8.53
CA CYS A 158 -5.33 13.07 9.78
C CYS A 158 -6.74 12.44 9.73
N ARG A 159 -7.70 13.08 9.03
CA ARG A 159 -9.04 12.52 8.80
C ARG A 159 -9.01 11.25 7.95
N PHE A 160 -8.27 11.25 6.84
CA PHE A 160 -8.21 10.10 5.95
C PHE A 160 -7.44 8.92 6.55
N VAL A 161 -6.35 9.17 7.27
CA VAL A 161 -5.64 8.13 8.04
C VAL A 161 -6.57 7.45 9.05
N LYS A 162 -7.36 8.22 9.81
CA LYS A 162 -8.34 7.66 10.77
C LYS A 162 -9.40 6.83 10.07
N LYS A 163 -9.95 7.31 8.95
CA LYS A 163 -10.92 6.55 8.15
C LYS A 163 -10.31 5.26 7.61
N SER A 164 -9.07 5.29 7.12
CA SER A 164 -8.38 4.11 6.61
C SER A 164 -8.20 3.06 7.71
N ALA A 165 -7.68 3.46 8.88
CA ALA A 165 -7.49 2.57 10.01
C ALA A 165 -8.81 1.92 10.47
N ALA A 166 -9.89 2.71 10.61
CA ALA A 166 -11.19 2.20 11.03
C ALA A 166 -11.75 1.15 10.05
N ASN A 167 -11.58 1.36 8.74
CA ASN A 167 -12.02 0.40 7.73
C ASN A 167 -11.21 -0.90 7.77
N TYR A 168 -9.89 -0.83 7.97
CA TYR A 168 -9.09 -2.04 8.16
C TYR A 168 -9.48 -2.79 9.45
N GLU A 169 -9.76 -2.08 10.54
CA GLU A 169 -10.22 -2.67 11.80
C GLU A 169 -11.57 -3.38 11.63
N GLU A 170 -12.53 -2.77 10.92
CA GLU A 170 -13.81 -3.42 10.60
C GLU A 170 -13.62 -4.65 9.69
N ALA A 171 -12.71 -4.60 8.71
CA ALA A 171 -12.38 -5.77 7.89
C ALA A 171 -11.84 -6.95 8.72
N ILE A 172 -10.96 -6.66 9.69
CA ILE A 172 -10.37 -7.66 10.61
C ILE A 172 -11.45 -8.24 11.54
N LYS A 173 -12.31 -7.38 12.09
CA LYS A 173 -13.42 -7.77 12.96
C LYS A 173 -14.41 -8.66 12.23
N PHE A 174 -14.84 -8.27 11.04
CA PHE A 174 -15.81 -9.01 10.22
C PHE A 174 -15.29 -10.39 9.83
N SER A 175 -14.00 -10.49 9.49
CA SER A 175 -13.36 -11.76 9.12
C SER A 175 -12.93 -12.62 10.32
N LYS A 176 -13.21 -12.20 11.56
CA LYS A 176 -12.71 -12.85 12.79
C LYS A 176 -11.19 -13.09 12.75
N LYS A 177 -10.42 -12.10 12.27
CA LYS A 177 -8.97 -12.15 12.01
C LYS A 177 -8.53 -13.04 10.83
N GLY A 178 -9.44 -13.51 10.00
CA GLY A 178 -9.12 -14.29 8.79
C GLY A 178 -8.59 -13.44 7.61
N ASN A 179 -8.81 -12.13 7.60
CA ASN A 179 -8.30 -11.24 6.55
C ASN A 179 -6.87 -10.77 6.87
N ILE A 180 -5.90 -11.66 6.67
CA ILE A 180 -4.47 -11.41 6.87
C ILE A 180 -3.98 -10.17 6.10
N PRO A 181 -4.39 -9.95 4.82
CA PRO A 181 -4.02 -8.73 4.10
C PRO A 181 -4.43 -7.43 4.82
N SER A 182 -5.59 -7.40 5.48
CA SER A 182 -6.03 -6.23 6.25
C SER A 182 -5.17 -5.96 7.47
N ILE A 183 -4.74 -7.01 8.17
CA ILE A 183 -3.82 -6.89 9.31
C ILE A 183 -2.47 -6.31 8.84
N LEU A 184 -1.98 -6.78 7.70
CA LEU A 184 -0.72 -6.28 7.11
C LEU A 184 -0.84 -4.81 6.72
N SER A 185 -1.90 -4.44 5.98
CA SER A 185 -2.14 -3.06 5.55
C SER A 185 -2.30 -2.11 6.74
N LEU A 186 -3.01 -2.52 7.80
CA LEU A 186 -3.14 -1.73 9.02
C LEU A 186 -1.77 -1.53 9.72
N GLY A 187 -0.96 -2.59 9.79
CA GLY A 187 0.41 -2.50 10.33
C GLY A 187 1.27 -1.51 9.54
N LYS A 188 1.23 -1.58 8.21
CA LYS A 188 1.94 -0.64 7.32
C LYS A 188 1.45 0.79 7.47
N LEU A 189 0.14 1.01 7.59
CA LEU A 189 -0.45 2.34 7.85
C LEU A 189 0.05 2.90 9.18
N TYR A 190 0.11 2.08 10.24
CA TYR A 190 0.65 2.51 11.52
C TYR A 190 2.15 2.81 11.45
N LYS A 191 2.93 2.03 10.70
CA LYS A 191 4.35 2.33 10.47
C LYS A 191 4.54 3.67 9.74
N LYS A 192 3.79 3.91 8.67
CA LYS A 192 3.81 5.17 7.89
C LYS A 192 3.41 6.41 8.71
N THR A 193 2.78 6.22 9.86
CA THR A 193 2.31 7.30 10.75
C THR A 193 3.11 7.36 12.05
N ASP A 194 4.30 6.76 12.05
CA ASP A 194 5.26 6.69 13.17
C ASP A 194 4.69 6.03 14.45
N ARG A 195 3.64 5.21 14.30
CA ARG A 195 3.01 4.44 15.38
C ARG A 195 3.62 3.04 15.48
N PHE A 196 4.94 2.96 15.60
CA PHE A 196 5.71 1.71 15.54
C PHE A 196 5.23 0.63 16.51
N LYS A 197 4.88 0.99 17.76
CA LYS A 197 4.34 0.04 18.74
C LYS A 197 3.03 -0.62 18.26
N LYS A 198 2.13 0.15 17.66
CA LYS A 198 0.86 -0.37 17.10
C LYS A 198 1.11 -1.19 15.84
N ALA A 199 2.02 -0.75 14.98
CA ALA A 199 2.43 -1.49 13.79
C ALA A 199 2.96 -2.88 14.15
N LEU A 200 3.89 -2.94 15.10
CA LEU A 200 4.48 -4.17 15.60
C LEU A 200 3.43 -5.13 16.18
N GLN A 201 2.42 -4.60 16.89
CA GLN A 201 1.31 -5.41 17.38
C GLN A 201 0.54 -6.09 16.24
N GLN A 202 0.33 -5.42 15.11
CA GLN A 202 -0.35 -6.02 13.95
C GLN A 202 0.54 -7.07 13.27
N PHE A 203 1.83 -6.78 13.05
CA PHE A 203 2.73 -7.75 12.44
C PHE A 203 2.90 -9.02 13.29
N ARG A 204 2.97 -8.88 14.61
CA ARG A 204 2.97 -10.02 15.55
C ARG A 204 1.72 -10.88 15.42
N GLN A 205 0.56 -10.29 15.16
CA GLN A 205 -0.66 -11.08 14.94
C GLN A 205 -0.52 -11.98 13.71
N ILE A 206 0.09 -11.50 12.63
CA ILE A 206 0.35 -12.30 11.41
C ILE A 206 1.36 -13.40 11.72
N ILE A 207 2.49 -13.06 12.33
CA ILE A 207 3.58 -13.99 12.65
C ILE A 207 3.11 -15.15 13.54
N ASN A 208 2.20 -14.89 14.47
CA ASN A 208 1.68 -15.90 15.39
C ASN A 208 0.57 -16.77 14.78
N LEU A 209 0.17 -16.55 13.53
CA LEU A 209 -0.77 -17.44 12.85
C LEU A 209 -0.09 -18.78 12.56
N LYS A 210 -0.60 -19.85 13.19
CA LYS A 210 -0.07 -21.21 13.04
C LYS A 210 -0.31 -21.83 11.66
N GLU A 211 -1.17 -21.23 10.83
CA GLU A 211 -1.45 -21.70 9.47
C GLU A 211 -0.47 -21.10 8.46
N THR A 212 0.58 -21.83 8.14
CA THR A 212 1.46 -21.56 6.99
C THR A 212 0.80 -22.06 5.69
N LYS A 213 -0.30 -21.44 5.28
CA LYS A 213 -0.78 -21.64 3.90
C LYS A 213 0.24 -20.99 2.97
N MET A 214 0.76 -21.75 2.00
CA MET A 214 1.69 -21.28 0.97
C MET A 214 1.21 -19.98 0.29
N SER A 215 -0.10 -19.76 0.21
CA SER A 215 -0.73 -18.55 -0.33
C SER A 215 -0.33 -17.25 0.39
N TYR A 216 0.13 -17.32 1.64
CA TYR A 216 0.47 -16.14 2.46
C TYR A 216 1.96 -16.02 2.77
N LEU A 217 2.82 -16.86 2.21
CA LEU A 217 4.26 -16.85 2.49
C LEU A 217 4.88 -15.45 2.31
N VAL A 218 4.53 -14.76 1.21
CA VAL A 218 4.99 -13.38 0.96
C VAL A 218 4.52 -12.42 2.06
N THR A 219 3.29 -12.58 2.55
CA THR A 219 2.75 -11.75 3.64
C THR A 219 3.48 -11.98 4.96
N PHE A 220 3.84 -13.23 5.27
CA PHE A 220 4.66 -13.54 6.45
C PHE A 220 6.06 -12.94 6.34
N ILE A 221 6.74 -13.12 5.21
CA ILE A 221 8.07 -12.53 4.97
C ILE A 221 8.02 -11.02 5.17
N THR A 222 7.06 -10.35 4.54
CA THR A 222 6.86 -8.90 4.71
C THR A 222 6.55 -8.55 6.17
N ALA A 223 5.74 -9.33 6.89
CA ALA A 223 5.44 -9.03 8.30
C ALA A 223 6.69 -9.14 9.19
N TYR A 224 7.57 -10.12 8.97
CA TYR A 224 8.83 -10.24 9.69
C TYR A 224 9.79 -9.08 9.37
N GLU A 225 9.95 -8.76 8.09
CA GLU A 225 10.77 -7.63 7.64
C GLU A 225 10.32 -6.32 8.27
N GLU A 226 9.03 -6.00 8.16
CA GLU A 226 8.44 -4.78 8.69
C GLU A 226 8.49 -4.73 10.23
N ALA A 227 8.35 -5.87 10.91
CA ALA A 227 8.52 -5.96 12.36
C ALA A 227 9.96 -5.68 12.79
N GLY A 228 10.95 -6.19 12.04
CA GLY A 228 12.38 -5.91 12.28
C GLY A 228 12.69 -4.42 12.14
N LEU A 229 12.19 -3.79 11.06
CA LEU A 229 12.32 -2.34 10.86
C LEU A 229 11.68 -1.54 11.99
N CYS A 230 10.48 -1.93 12.46
CA CYS A 230 9.84 -1.26 13.59
C CYS A 230 10.61 -1.41 14.90
N LEU A 231 11.31 -2.53 15.10
CA LEU A 231 12.12 -2.76 16.31
C LEU A 231 13.39 -1.91 16.29
N LEU A 232 14.02 -1.77 15.13
CA LEU A 232 15.19 -0.90 14.95
C LEU A 232 14.85 0.56 15.31
N GLU A 233 13.75 1.08 14.78
CA GLU A 233 13.26 2.44 15.08
C GLU A 233 12.84 2.63 16.55
N LEU A 234 12.56 1.55 17.28
CA LEU A 234 12.23 1.60 18.71
C LEU A 234 13.46 1.41 19.61
N SER A 235 14.60 0.99 19.06
CA SER A 235 15.86 0.80 19.80
C SER A 235 16.77 2.02 19.77
N ASP A 236 16.55 2.93 18.82
CA ASP A 236 17.19 4.25 18.76
C ASP A 236 16.56 5.26 19.74
#